data_AF-A0A2K3P9N1-F1
#
_entry.id   AF-A0A2K3P9N1-F1
#
_cell.length_a   1.000
_cell.length_b   1.000
_cell.length_c   1.000
_cell.angle_alpha   90.00
_cell.angle_beta   90.00
_cell.angle_gamma   90.00
#
_symmetry.space_group_name_H-M   'P 1'
#
loop_
_entity.id
_entity.type
_entity.pdbx_description
1 polymer ?
#
loop_
_entity_poly.entity_id
_entity_poly.type
_entity_poly.pdbx_seq_one_letter_code
_entity_poly.pdbx_strand_id
1 'polypeptide(L)'
;MATCNDTAATFISPSAKDLAAYDVTRRDTFTNLSEVWAKEVELYSTNPDCIKMLVGNKVDKESDRAVTKKEGTDFAREYGCLFIECSAKTRVNVQHCFEELVLKILDTPSLLAEGSKGNKKNIFKDKALQSDSSATAAEVLKNKESRFLIRLEYL
;
A
#
# COMPACT_ATOMS: atom_id res chain seq x y z
N MET A 1 -2.90 -6.17 16.43
CA MET A 1 -3.35 -4.99 17.19
C MET A 1 -2.57 -3.80 16.65
N ALA A 2 -3.25 -2.79 16.09
CA ALA A 2 -2.59 -1.57 15.65
C ALA A 2 -2.33 -0.70 16.88
N THR A 3 -1.08 -0.60 17.33
CA THR A 3 -0.66 0.34 18.36
C THR A 3 -0.61 1.73 17.73
N CYS A 4 -1.77 2.37 17.71
CA CYS A 4 -1.91 3.80 17.48
C CYS A 4 -1.38 4.51 18.72
N ASN A 5 -0.13 4.95 18.69
CA ASN A 5 0.33 6.14 19.42
C ASN A 5 1.49 6.73 18.62
N ASP A 6 1.23 7.91 18.07
CA ASP A 6 2.15 8.84 17.42
C ASP A 6 2.63 8.52 15.98
N THR A 7 1.70 8.78 15.07
CA THR A 7 1.91 9.63 13.88
C THR A 7 2.48 9.02 12.59
N ALA A 8 2.92 7.76 12.60
CA ALA A 8 3.13 6.99 11.38
C ALA A 8 2.08 5.88 11.28
N ALA A 9 1.51 5.70 10.10
CA ALA A 9 0.54 4.67 9.87
C ALA A 9 1.22 3.38 9.45
N THR A 10 1.44 2.49 10.40
CA THR A 10 1.88 1.13 10.09
C THR A 10 0.66 0.25 9.83
N PHE A 11 0.48 -0.18 8.60
CA PHE A 11 -0.52 -1.18 8.21
C PHE A 11 0.19 -2.50 7.91
N ILE A 12 0.25 -3.35 8.94
CA ILE A 12 0.66 -4.74 8.82
C ILE A 12 -0.63 -5.55 8.60
N SER A 13 -0.89 -5.97 7.37
CA SER A 13 -1.90 -7.00 7.15
C SER A 13 -1.30 -8.37 7.43
N PRO A 14 -2.05 -9.32 8.03
CA PRO A 14 -1.62 -10.72 8.16
C PRO A 14 -1.33 -11.43 6.83
N SER A 15 -1.53 -10.75 5.70
CA SER A 15 -1.40 -11.29 4.35
C SER A 15 -0.60 -10.33 3.47
N ALA A 16 0.53 -10.84 2.95
CA ALA A 16 1.19 -10.46 1.69
C ALA A 16 1.69 -9.01 1.48
N LYS A 17 1.32 -8.04 2.31
CA LYS A 17 1.66 -6.63 2.10
C LYS A 17 1.85 -5.86 3.41
N ASP A 18 2.86 -4.99 3.40
CA ASP A 18 3.18 -4.04 4.46
C ASP A 18 3.13 -2.61 3.89
N LEU A 19 2.20 -1.80 4.39
CA LEU A 19 2.04 -0.41 3.97
C LEU A 19 2.40 0.51 5.13
N ALA A 20 3.26 1.48 4.87
CA ALA A 20 3.64 2.52 5.82
C ALA A 20 3.27 3.87 5.23
N ALA A 21 2.68 4.76 6.03
CA ALA A 21 2.46 6.14 5.62
C ALA A 21 3.00 7.14 6.65
N TYR A 22 3.56 8.23 6.17
CA TYR A 22 4.01 9.37 6.98
C TYR A 22 3.45 10.67 6.43
N ASP A 23 3.53 11.73 7.22
CA ASP A 23 3.06 13.06 6.87
C ASP A 23 4.26 13.90 6.38
N VAL A 24 4.24 14.36 5.13
CA VAL A 24 5.37 15.11 4.55
C VAL A 24 5.63 16.45 5.28
N THR A 25 4.65 16.98 6.02
CA THR A 25 4.82 18.23 6.78
C THR A 25 5.33 17.99 8.20
N ARG A 26 5.44 16.74 8.65
CA ARG A 26 5.83 16.42 10.02
C ARG A 26 6.99 15.43 10.03
N ARG A 27 8.19 15.95 10.28
CA ARG A 27 9.43 15.15 10.30
C ARG A 27 9.37 13.99 11.30
N ASP A 28 8.77 14.21 12.46
CA ASP A 28 8.69 13.20 13.53
C ASP A 28 8.00 11.91 13.06
N THR A 29 7.04 12.04 12.13
CA THR A 29 6.33 10.88 11.55
C THR A 29 7.24 10.02 10.70
N PHE A 30 8.16 10.66 9.98
CA PHE A 30 9.14 9.98 9.16
C PHE A 30 10.24 9.34 10.01
N THR A 31 10.70 10.04 11.06
CA THR A 31 11.67 9.48 12.00
C THR A 31 11.09 8.27 12.74
N ASN A 32 9.87 8.36 13.27
CA ASN A 32 9.20 7.22 13.92
C ASN A 32 9.04 6.03 12.97
N LEU A 33 8.72 6.28 11.70
CA LEU A 33 8.64 5.24 10.70
C LEU A 33 10.00 4.56 10.46
N SER A 34 11.08 5.34 10.36
CA SER A 34 12.43 4.78 10.23
C SER A 34 12.88 3.95 11.43
N GLU A 35 12.49 4.34 12.64
CA GLU A 35 12.98 3.69 13.87
C GLU A 35 12.14 2.51 14.33
N VAL A 36 10.83 2.53 14.05
CA VAL A 36 9.85 1.55 14.54
C VAL A 36 9.40 0.65 13.41
N TRP A 37 8.82 1.20 12.34
CA TRP A 37 8.24 0.40 11.26
C TRP A 37 9.29 -0.43 10.52
N ALA A 38 10.44 0.16 10.21
CA ALA A 38 11.49 -0.55 9.50
C ALA A 38 11.97 -1.80 10.25
N LYS A 39 12.11 -1.68 11.59
CA LYS A 39 12.47 -2.81 12.46
C LYS A 39 11.36 -3.83 12.57
N GLU A 40 10.11 -3.39 12.67
CA GLU A 40 8.95 -4.30 12.71
C GLU A 40 8.83 -5.10 11.42
N VAL A 41 9.02 -4.46 10.26
CA VAL A 41 9.00 -5.17 8.97
C VAL A 41 10.15 -6.14 8.87
N GLU A 42 11.36 -5.77 9.29
CA GLU A 42 12.49 -6.72 9.28
C GLU A 42 12.27 -7.91 10.23
N LEU A 43 11.65 -7.69 11.38
CA LEU A 43 11.43 -8.71 12.40
C LEU A 43 10.25 -9.64 12.10
N TYR A 44 9.15 -9.10 11.55
CA TYR A 44 7.90 -9.83 11.37
C TYR A 44 7.61 -10.24 9.93
N SER A 45 8.24 -9.61 8.93
CA SER A 45 8.08 -9.98 7.53
C SER A 45 8.90 -11.23 7.23
N THR A 46 8.35 -12.38 7.64
CA THR A 46 8.91 -13.71 7.40
C THR A 46 8.73 -14.17 5.94
N ASN A 47 7.91 -13.46 5.17
CA ASN A 47 7.72 -13.70 3.75
C ASN A 47 8.65 -12.78 2.93
N PRO A 48 9.67 -13.33 2.25
CA PRO A 48 10.57 -12.54 1.40
C PRO A 48 9.84 -11.89 0.22
N ASP A 49 8.67 -12.41 -0.16
CA ASP A 49 7.85 -11.89 -1.25
C ASP A 49 6.86 -10.81 -0.79
N CYS A 50 6.89 -10.39 0.48
CA CYS A 50 5.99 -9.34 0.98
C CYS A 50 6.18 -8.02 0.22
N ILE A 51 5.10 -7.45 -0.31
CA ILE A 51 5.15 -6.13 -0.94
C ILE A 51 5.17 -5.06 0.14
N LYS A 52 6.25 -4.28 0.17
CA LYS A 52 6.44 -3.14 1.06
C LYS A 52 6.17 -1.85 0.29
N MET A 53 5.34 -0.97 0.83
CA MET A 53 5.09 0.34 0.23
C MET A 53 5.09 1.46 1.27
N LEU A 54 5.87 2.49 1.01
CA LEU A 54 5.96 3.73 1.75
C LEU A 54 5.14 4.82 1.05
N VAL A 55 4.30 5.51 1.82
CA VAL A 55 3.41 6.57 1.34
C VAL A 55 3.72 7.88 2.04
N GLY A 56 4.16 8.89 1.28
CA GLY A 56 4.27 10.27 1.77
C GLY A 56 2.91 10.97 1.61
N ASN A 57 2.15 11.09 2.70
CA ASN A 57 0.82 11.73 2.69
C ASN A 57 0.91 13.26 2.87
N LYS A 58 -0.17 13.97 2.52
CA LYS A 58 -0.39 15.42 2.69
C LYS A 58 0.48 16.30 1.78
N VAL A 59 0.78 15.84 0.57
CA VAL A 59 1.52 16.63 -0.43
C VAL A 59 0.78 17.88 -0.92
N ASP A 60 -0.49 18.06 -0.57
CA ASP A 60 -1.21 19.32 -0.76
C ASP A 60 -0.61 20.49 0.04
N LYS A 61 0.18 20.20 1.08
CA LYS A 61 0.87 21.18 1.93
C LYS A 61 2.36 21.31 1.59
N GLU A 62 2.68 21.49 0.32
CA GLU A 62 4.06 21.58 -0.16
C GLU A 62 4.86 22.72 0.52
N SER A 63 4.19 23.81 0.89
CA SER A 63 4.82 24.94 1.61
C SER A 63 5.34 24.57 3.00
N ASP A 64 4.71 23.60 3.65
CA ASP A 64 5.00 23.17 5.01
C ASP A 64 5.85 21.89 5.03
N ARG A 65 6.41 21.50 3.87
CA ARG A 65 7.15 20.26 3.71
C ARG A 65 8.38 20.24 4.62
N ALA A 66 8.41 19.25 5.51
CA ALA A 66 9.53 18.96 6.41
C ALA A 66 10.37 17.76 5.96
N VAL A 67 9.83 16.91 5.07
CA VAL A 67 10.52 15.74 4.50
C VAL A 67 10.59 15.89 3.00
N THR A 68 11.79 15.89 2.45
CA THR A 68 11.99 16.02 1.01
C THR A 68 11.62 14.73 0.28
N LYS A 69 11.21 14.84 -0.98
CA LYS A 69 10.93 13.66 -1.83
C LYS A 69 12.16 12.75 -1.96
N LYS A 70 13.34 13.37 -2.01
CA LYS A 70 14.62 12.67 -2.10
C LYS A 70 14.85 11.78 -0.87
N GLU A 71 14.62 12.30 0.33
CA GLU A 71 14.75 11.50 1.56
C GLU A 71 13.78 10.33 1.61
N GLY A 72 12.51 10.54 1.23
CA GLY A 72 11.54 9.46 1.13
C GLY A 72 11.94 8.39 0.10
N THR A 73 12.48 8.82 -1.05
CA THR A 73 12.94 7.93 -2.11
C THR A 73 14.20 7.15 -1.71
N ASP A 74 15.16 7.82 -1.07
CA ASP A 74 16.41 7.21 -0.61
C ASP A 74 16.11 6.17 0.48
N PHE A 75 15.23 6.50 1.44
CA PHE A 75 14.75 5.57 2.45
C PHE A 75 14.05 4.36 1.81
N ALA A 76 13.16 4.60 0.85
CA ALA A 76 12.46 3.50 0.20
C ALA A 76 13.39 2.56 -0.56
N ARG A 77 14.44 3.11 -1.19
CA ARG A 77 15.49 2.32 -1.84
C ARG A 77 16.29 1.50 -0.83
N GLU A 78 16.63 2.07 0.31
CA GLU A 78 17.39 1.39 1.37
C GLU A 78 16.66 0.16 1.91
N TYR A 79 15.35 0.28 2.12
CA TYR A 79 14.51 -0.82 2.65
C TYR A 79 13.83 -1.67 1.57
N GLY A 80 14.11 -1.39 0.29
CA GLY A 80 13.53 -2.13 -0.84
C GLY A 80 12.01 -2.03 -0.94
N CYS A 81 11.42 -0.88 -0.61
CA CYS A 81 9.98 -0.65 -0.70
C CYS A 81 9.61 0.30 -1.83
N LEU A 82 8.34 0.22 -2.28
CA LEU A 82 7.77 1.18 -3.23
C LEU A 82 7.58 2.53 -2.53
N PHE A 83 7.75 3.64 -3.25
CA PHE A 83 7.52 4.98 -2.70
C PHE A 83 6.55 5.77 -3.56
N ILE A 84 5.46 6.25 -2.95
CA ILE A 84 4.47 7.10 -3.62
C ILE A 84 4.08 8.25 -2.69
N GLU A 85 4.06 9.45 -3.24
CA GLU A 85 3.53 10.62 -2.55
C GLU A 85 2.07 10.86 -2.93
N CYS A 86 1.19 11.01 -1.95
CA CYS A 86 -0.23 11.26 -2.18
C CYS A 86 -0.81 12.32 -1.24
N SER A 87 -2.00 12.80 -1.58
CA SER A 87 -2.81 13.61 -0.67
C SER A 87 -4.18 12.98 -0.58
N ALA A 88 -4.49 12.39 0.58
CA ALA A 88 -5.82 11.84 0.83
C ALA A 88 -6.90 12.93 0.70
N LYS A 89 -6.60 14.16 1.17
CA LYS A 89 -7.51 15.32 1.15
C LYS A 89 -7.89 15.77 -0.27
N THR A 90 -6.91 15.85 -1.16
CA THR A 90 -7.14 16.29 -2.56
C THR A 90 -7.32 15.12 -3.52
N ARG A 91 -7.20 13.88 -3.01
CA ARG A 91 -7.19 12.61 -3.77
C ARG A 91 -6.08 12.50 -4.81
N VAL A 92 -5.10 13.38 -4.75
CA VAL A 92 -3.93 13.35 -5.65
C VAL A 92 -3.11 12.10 -5.38
N ASN A 93 -2.80 11.35 -6.44
CA ASN A 93 -2.01 10.12 -6.45
C ASN A 93 -2.54 8.96 -5.60
N VAL A 94 -3.72 9.07 -4.98
CA VAL A 94 -4.30 7.96 -4.19
C VAL A 94 -4.66 6.79 -5.10
N GLN A 95 -5.24 7.08 -6.26
CA GLN A 95 -5.56 6.07 -7.27
C GLN A 95 -4.31 5.35 -7.76
N HIS A 96 -3.29 6.13 -8.16
CA HIS A 96 -2.02 5.59 -8.62
C HIS A 96 -1.33 4.74 -7.55
N CYS A 97 -1.36 5.18 -6.29
CA CYS A 97 -0.84 4.44 -5.15
C CYS A 97 -1.50 3.06 -4.99
N PHE A 98 -2.83 3.02 -5.12
CA PHE A 98 -3.57 1.77 -5.08
C PHE A 98 -3.29 0.87 -6.28
N GLU A 99 -3.25 1.42 -7.49
CA GLU A 99 -2.96 0.69 -8.72
C GLU A 99 -1.58 0.05 -8.69
N GLU A 100 -0.53 0.79 -8.32
CA GLU A 100 0.84 0.26 -8.19
C GLU A 100 0.93 -0.88 -7.17
N LEU A 101 0.27 -0.72 -6.02
CA LEU A 101 0.20 -1.77 -5.01
C LEU A 101 -0.47 -3.04 -5.57
N VAL A 102 -1.61 -2.90 -6.26
CA VAL A 102 -2.33 -4.03 -6.84
C VAL A 102 -1.51 -4.68 -7.94
N LEU A 103 -0.90 -3.91 -8.83
CA LEU A 103 -0.04 -4.41 -9.90
C LEU A 103 1.13 -5.21 -9.32
N LYS A 104 1.79 -4.72 -8.27
CA LYS A 104 2.90 -5.42 -7.66
C LYS A 104 2.49 -6.74 -6.99
N ILE A 105 1.30 -6.78 -6.38
CA ILE A 105 0.73 -8.02 -5.85
C ILE A 105 0.43 -9.03 -6.97
N LEU A 106 -0.11 -8.57 -8.11
CA LEU A 106 -0.40 -9.41 -9.28
C LEU A 106 0.86 -9.94 -9.96
N ASP A 107 1.93 -9.13 -9.98
CA ASP A 107 3.26 -9.48 -10.51
C ASP A 107 4.02 -10.47 -9.61
N THR A 108 3.53 -10.71 -8.38
CA THR A 108 4.18 -11.60 -7.41
C THR A 108 3.34 -12.88 -7.21
N PRO A 109 3.53 -13.91 -8.04
CA PRO A 109 2.68 -15.10 -8.06
C PRO A 109 2.62 -15.89 -6.75
N SER A 110 3.63 -15.77 -5.88
CA SER A 110 3.64 -16.37 -4.54
C SER A 110 2.62 -15.73 -3.59
N LEU A 111 2.28 -14.45 -3.77
CA LEU A 111 1.27 -13.76 -2.96
C LEU A 111 -0.17 -14.07 -3.40
N LEU A 112 -0.36 -14.55 -4.63
CA LEU A 112 -1.66 -14.96 -5.15
C LEU A 112 -2.10 -16.32 -4.57
N ALA A 113 -1.16 -17.11 -4.04
CA ALA A 113 -1.43 -18.44 -3.48
C ALA A 113 -2.14 -18.41 -2.11
N GLU A 114 -1.94 -17.35 -1.32
CA GLU A 114 -2.48 -17.22 0.05
C GLU A 114 -4.01 -16.91 0.08
N GLY A 115 -4.66 -16.80 -1.09
CA GLY A 115 -6.09 -16.50 -1.21
C GLY A 115 -6.99 -17.71 -1.55
N SER A 116 -6.46 -18.92 -1.71
CA SER A 116 -7.23 -20.03 -2.31
C SER A 116 -7.37 -21.27 -1.42
N LYS A 117 -8.31 -21.23 -0.47
CA LYS A 117 -9.24 -22.36 -0.32
C LYS A 117 -10.43 -22.10 -1.23
N GLY A 118 -10.30 -22.44 -2.51
CA GLY A 118 -11.38 -22.31 -3.49
C GLY A 118 -10.92 -22.48 -4.93
N ASN A 119 -10.90 -23.74 -5.40
CA ASN A 119 -10.87 -24.21 -6.79
C ASN A 119 -9.89 -23.54 -7.79
N LYS A 120 -8.79 -24.25 -8.05
CA LYS A 120 -8.05 -24.18 -9.32
C LYS A 120 -8.96 -24.65 -10.46
N LYS A 121 -9.27 -23.80 -11.43
CA LYS A 121 -9.57 -24.24 -12.81
C LYS A 121 -8.91 -23.31 -13.82
N ASN A 122 -8.07 -23.93 -14.65
CA ASN A 122 -7.43 -23.38 -15.84
C ASN A 122 -8.48 -22.80 -16.80
N ILE A 123 -8.35 -21.53 -17.18
CA ILE A 123 -9.12 -20.91 -18.27
C ILE A 123 -8.13 -20.27 -19.24
N PHE A 124 -7.46 -21.10 -20.03
CA PHE A 124 -6.98 -20.72 -21.35
C PHE A 124 -7.54 -21.75 -22.34
N LYS A 125 -8.31 -21.24 -23.31
CA LYS A 125 -9.21 -21.92 -24.29
C LYS A 125 -10.58 -22.34 -23.75
N ASP A 126 -11.62 -21.54 -24.00
CA ASP A 126 -12.40 -21.64 -25.23
C ASP A 126 -13.40 -20.48 -25.39
N LYS A 127 -13.86 -20.32 -26.63
CA LYS A 127 -14.52 -19.14 -27.21
C LYS A 127 -16.05 -19.17 -26.98
N ALA A 128 -16.59 -17.99 -26.65
CA ALA A 128 -17.97 -17.48 -26.85
C ALA A 128 -19.11 -17.76 -25.81
N LEU A 129 -19.80 -16.65 -25.46
CA LEU A 129 -21.16 -16.47 -24.86
C LEU A 129 -21.31 -16.78 -23.35
N GLN A 130 -21.75 -15.92 -22.41
CA GLN A 130 -22.42 -14.61 -22.39
C GLN A 130 -22.13 -13.84 -21.07
N SER A 131 -22.59 -12.59 -21.05
CA SER A 131 -22.57 -11.45 -20.10
C SER A 131 -22.77 -11.71 -18.59
N ASP A 132 -22.28 -10.74 -17.79
CA ASP A 132 -22.52 -10.45 -16.35
C ASP A 132 -21.48 -10.90 -15.29
N SER A 133 -20.20 -10.54 -15.44
CA SER A 133 -19.22 -10.67 -14.34
C SER A 133 -18.18 -9.55 -14.22
N SER A 134 -18.20 -8.54 -15.11
CA SER A 134 -17.27 -7.40 -15.03
C SER A 134 -17.67 -6.37 -13.97
N ALA A 135 -18.97 -6.28 -13.64
CA ALA A 135 -19.46 -5.39 -12.59
C ALA A 135 -18.92 -5.78 -11.21
N THR A 136 -18.74 -7.07 -10.92
CA THR A 136 -18.41 -7.56 -9.58
C THR A 136 -16.94 -7.31 -9.20
N ALA A 137 -16.00 -7.55 -10.11
CA ALA A 137 -14.58 -7.35 -9.84
C ALA A 137 -14.20 -5.87 -9.71
N ALA A 138 -14.76 -5.03 -10.61
CA ALA A 138 -14.55 -3.59 -10.58
C ALA A 138 -15.15 -2.96 -9.31
N GLU A 139 -16.34 -3.39 -8.89
CA GLU A 139 -16.97 -2.91 -7.65
C GLU A 139 -16.16 -3.32 -6.40
N VAL A 140 -15.64 -4.54 -6.37
CA VAL A 140 -14.79 -5.02 -5.27
C VAL A 140 -13.49 -4.22 -5.20
N LEU A 141 -12.88 -3.89 -6.34
CA LEU A 141 -11.69 -3.04 -6.39
C LEU A 141 -11.99 -1.62 -5.92
N LYS A 142 -13.07 -1.00 -6.39
CA LYS A 142 -13.51 0.33 -5.93
C LYS A 142 -13.82 0.37 -4.44
N ASN A 143 -14.41 -0.69 -3.88
CA ASN A 143 -14.66 -0.81 -2.45
C ASN A 143 -13.36 -0.95 -1.64
N LYS A 144 -12.37 -1.68 -2.16
CA LYS A 144 -11.03 -1.79 -1.55
C LYS A 144 -10.27 -0.47 -1.62
N GLU A 145 -10.36 0.23 -2.74
CA GLU A 145 -9.80 1.58 -2.95
C GLU A 145 -10.45 2.59 -1.99
N SER A 146 -11.77 2.56 -1.84
CA SER A 146 -12.49 3.43 -0.90
C SER A 146 -12.05 3.18 0.54
N ARG A 147 -11.86 1.92 0.94
CA ARG A 147 -11.31 1.58 2.26
C ARG A 147 -9.86 2.03 2.43
N PHE A 148 -9.06 1.95 1.37
CA PHE A 148 -7.68 2.45 1.35
C PHE A 148 -7.64 3.97 1.55
N LEU A 149 -8.49 4.70 0.84
CA LEU A 149 -8.61 6.15 0.92
C LEU A 149 -9.12 6.61 2.30
N ILE A 150 -10.21 6.01 2.81
CA ILE A 150 -10.70 6.30 4.17
C ILE A 150 -9.57 6.08 5.17
N ARG A 151 -8.80 5.00 5.03
CA ARG A 151 -7.70 4.73 5.96
C ARG A 151 -6.58 5.76 5.85
N LEU A 152 -6.22 6.21 4.64
CA LEU A 152 -5.25 7.28 4.40
C LEU A 152 -5.71 8.66 4.90
N GLU A 153 -7.01 8.95 4.92
CA GLU A 153 -7.55 10.21 5.47
C GLU A 153 -7.39 10.30 7.00
N TYR A 154 -7.35 9.16 7.70
CA TYR A 154 -7.15 9.11 9.16
C TYR A 154 -5.67 9.16 9.60
N LEU A 155 -4.74 9.43 8.68
CA LEU A 155 -3.27 9.42 8.88
C LEU A 155 -2.64 10.78 8.51
#